data_AF-A0A3D4B6A9-F1
#
_entry.id   AF-A0A3D4B6A9-F1
#
_cell.length_a   1.000
_cell.length_b   1.000
_cell.length_c   1.000
_cell.angle_alpha   90.00
_cell.angle_beta   90.00
_cell.angle_gamma   90.00
#
_symmetry.space_group_name_H-M   'P 1'
#
loop_
_entity.id
_entity.type
_entity.pdbx_description
1 polymer ?
#
loop_
_entity_poly.entity_id
_entity_poly.type
_entity_poly.pdbx_seq_one_letter_code
_entity_poly.pdbx_strand_id
1 'polypeptide(L)'
;MGKALERPLYRILGGKTREKVPVYFSGIYDQIEMNRGAVQDWSRQCVDEGWTACKTARFFRNLDSAGAEGYLSVANMEEGARRFEWVREAVGNALEVGLDLHC
;
A
#
# COMPACT_ATOMS: atom_id res chain seq x y z
N MET A 1 20.01 -20.82 17.37
CA MET A 1 20.99 -20.80 16.26
C MET A 1 21.72 -19.45 16.16
N GLY A 2 21.11 -18.36 15.64
CA GLY A 2 21.80 -17.07 15.43
C GLY A 2 22.46 -16.46 16.67
N LYS A 3 21.71 -16.40 17.79
CA LYS A 3 22.23 -15.93 19.08
C LYS A 3 23.42 -16.75 19.58
N ALA A 4 23.39 -18.07 19.40
CA ALA A 4 24.46 -18.98 19.87
C ALA A 4 25.74 -18.89 19.02
N LEU A 5 25.62 -18.48 17.75
CA LEU A 5 26.74 -18.29 16.83
C LEU A 5 27.22 -16.83 16.78
N GLU A 6 26.64 -15.95 17.61
CA GLU A 6 26.93 -14.51 17.66
C GLU A 6 26.91 -13.84 16.28
N ARG A 7 26.00 -14.29 15.42
CA ARG A 7 25.89 -13.83 14.02
C ARG A 7 24.45 -13.42 13.68
N PRO A 8 24.26 -12.33 12.92
CA PRO A 8 22.96 -12.02 12.35
C PRO A 8 22.39 -13.18 11.53
N LEU A 9 21.08 -13.41 11.59
CA LEU A 9 20.45 -14.56 10.92
C LEU A 9 20.74 -14.59 9.42
N TYR A 10 20.74 -13.45 8.73
CA TYR A 10 21.04 -13.40 7.29
C TYR A 10 22.45 -13.92 6.94
N ARG A 11 23.42 -13.89 7.87
CA ARG A 11 24.76 -14.47 7.67
C ARG A 11 24.74 -16.00 7.70
N ILE A 12 23.80 -16.58 8.43
CA ILE A 12 23.60 -18.04 8.48
C ILE A 12 22.83 -18.50 7.24
N LEU A 13 21.92 -17.67 6.73
CA LEU A 13 21.10 -17.93 5.55
C LEU A 13 21.85 -17.72 4.20
N GLY A 14 23.19 -17.64 4.20
CA GLY A 14 23.99 -17.48 2.98
C GLY A 14 24.62 -16.10 2.78
N GLY A 15 24.49 -15.19 3.75
CA GLY A 15 25.16 -13.89 3.71
C GLY A 15 24.32 -12.80 3.06
N LYS A 16 24.96 -11.64 2.85
CA LYS A 16 24.31 -10.43 2.32
C LYS A 16 24.18 -10.54 0.80
N THR A 17 22.95 -10.55 0.29
CA THR A 17 22.66 -10.61 -1.16
C THR A 17 22.24 -9.27 -1.76
N ARG A 18 21.96 -8.27 -0.90
CA ARG A 18 21.63 -6.90 -1.31
C ARG A 18 22.03 -5.90 -0.23
N GLU A 19 22.29 -4.66 -0.65
CA GLU A 19 22.68 -3.56 0.24
C GLU A 19 21.52 -3.02 1.06
N LYS A 20 20.36 -2.86 0.42
CA LYS A 20 19.11 -2.37 1.03
C LYS A 20 17.94 -3.21 0.54
N VAL A 21 16.87 -3.24 1.33
CA VAL A 21 15.60 -3.88 0.97
C VAL A 21 14.61 -2.74 0.68
N PRO A 22 14.11 -2.60 -0.56
CA PRO A 22 13.00 -1.69 -0.83
C PRO A 22 11.79 -2.08 0.02
N VAL A 23 11.11 -1.07 0.57
CA VAL A 23 9.89 -1.25 1.38
C VAL A 23 8.78 -0.40 0.77
N TYR A 24 7.54 -0.76 1.06
CA TYR A 24 6.35 -0.03 0.64
C TYR A 24 5.51 0.36 1.86
N PHE A 25 4.74 1.45 1.75
CA PHE A 25 3.83 1.88 2.80
C PHE A 25 2.58 1.00 2.79
N SER A 26 2.45 0.07 3.74
CA SER A 26 1.23 -0.71 3.96
C SER A 26 0.22 0.06 4.82
N GLY A 27 -1.04 0.14 4.38
CA GLY A 27 -2.10 0.86 5.11
C GLY A 27 -2.10 2.37 4.85
N ILE A 28 -1.57 2.79 3.70
CA ILE A 28 -1.31 4.19 3.35
C ILE A 28 -2.54 5.10 3.53
N TYR A 29 -3.76 4.64 3.29
CA TYR A 29 -4.98 5.47 3.35
C TYR A 29 -5.89 5.14 4.54
N ASP A 30 -5.39 4.46 5.57
CA ASP A 30 -6.23 3.98 6.69
C ASP A 30 -6.62 5.10 7.67
N GLN A 31 -5.85 6.20 7.70
CA GLN A 31 -6.02 7.31 8.66
C GLN A 31 -6.53 8.60 7.99
N ILE A 32 -6.98 8.53 6.74
CA ILE A 32 -7.52 9.67 6.01
C ILE A 32 -8.97 9.42 5.59
N GLU A 33 -9.69 10.51 5.33
CA GLU A 33 -10.98 10.41 4.65
C GLU A 33 -10.79 9.91 3.21
N MET A 34 -11.72 9.06 2.75
CA MET A 34 -11.68 8.51 1.39
C MET A 34 -12.38 9.43 0.38
N ASN A 35 -11.93 10.68 0.31
CA ASN A 35 -12.37 11.65 -0.69
C ASN A 35 -11.18 12.07 -1.58
N ARG A 36 -11.46 12.65 -2.75
CA ARG A 36 -10.43 12.99 -3.75
C ARG A 36 -9.34 13.89 -3.19
N GLY A 37 -9.69 14.96 -2.47
CA GLY A 37 -8.72 15.91 -1.93
C GLY A 37 -7.75 15.24 -0.96
N ALA A 38 -8.29 14.54 0.04
CA ALA A 38 -7.48 13.86 1.06
C ALA A 38 -6.56 12.79 0.46
N VAL A 39 -7.05 11.98 -0.48
CA VAL A 39 -6.23 10.95 -1.17
C VAL A 39 -5.11 11.61 -1.98
N GLN A 40 -5.40 12.70 -2.69
CA GLN A 40 -4.40 13.38 -3.52
C GLN A 40 -3.32 14.05 -2.69
N ASP A 41 -3.71 14.81 -1.66
CA ASP A 41 -2.77 15.52 -0.78
C ASP A 41 -1.85 14.54 -0.04
N TRP A 42 -2.43 13.46 0.49
CA TRP A 42 -1.65 12.42 1.16
C TRP A 42 -0.71 11.68 0.21
N SER A 43 -1.15 11.41 -1.03
CA SER A 43 -0.29 10.76 -2.03
C SER A 43 0.90 11.63 -2.39
N ARG A 44 0.73 12.95 -2.53
CA ARG A 44 1.84 13.90 -2.74
C ARG A 44 2.80 13.89 -1.56
N GLN A 45 2.28 14.00 -0.34
CA GLN A 45 3.09 13.95 0.86
C GLN A 45 3.92 12.66 0.94
N CYS A 46 3.34 11.49 0.63
CA CYS A 46 4.08 10.23 0.64
C CYS A 46 5.23 10.23 -0.37
N VAL A 47 5.03 10.77 -1.57
CA VAL A 47 6.09 10.90 -2.58
C VAL A 47 7.16 11.89 -2.12
N ASP A 48 6.79 13.01 -1.51
CA ASP A 48 7.72 14.00 -0.94
C ASP A 48 8.57 13.40 0.20
N GLU A 49 8.01 12.47 0.98
CA GLU A 49 8.71 11.68 2.00
C GLU A 49 9.62 10.57 1.41
N GLY A 50 9.57 10.36 0.10
CA GLY A 50 10.40 9.41 -0.62
C GLY A 50 9.80 8.01 -0.79
N TRP A 51 8.50 7.83 -0.52
CA TRP A 51 7.81 6.58 -0.83
C TRP A 51 7.62 6.44 -2.33
N THR A 52 8.07 5.31 -2.86
CA THR A 52 7.89 4.94 -4.28
C THR A 52 6.86 3.85 -4.49
N ALA A 53 6.41 3.19 -3.41
CA ALA A 53 5.39 2.16 -3.44
C ALA A 53 4.54 2.15 -2.17
N CYS A 54 3.27 1.79 -2.30
CA CYS A 54 2.34 1.61 -1.20
C CYS A 54 1.40 0.42 -1.43
N LYS A 55 0.59 0.10 -0.41
CA LYS A 55 -0.47 -0.91 -0.48
C LYS A 55 -1.71 -0.43 0.27
N THR A 56 -2.89 -0.62 -0.32
CA THR A 56 -4.17 -0.26 0.29
C THR A 56 -5.23 -1.35 0.10
N ALA A 57 -6.10 -1.51 1.10
CA ALA A 57 -7.32 -2.31 1.03
C ALA A 57 -8.60 -1.47 0.99
N ARG A 58 -8.46 -0.14 1.05
CA ARG A 58 -9.57 0.79 1.24
C ARG A 58 -10.28 1.18 -0.06
N PHE A 59 -9.72 0.81 -1.23
CA PHE A 59 -10.20 1.35 -2.52
C PHE A 59 -11.48 0.71 -3.00
N PHE A 60 -11.67 -0.59 -2.82
CA PHE A 60 -12.86 -1.30 -3.34
C PHE A 60 -13.90 -1.62 -2.29
N ARG A 61 -13.59 -1.45 -1.00
CA ARG A 61 -14.53 -1.71 0.09
C ARG A 61 -14.40 -0.66 1.17
N ASN A 62 -15.55 -0.26 1.71
CA ASN A 62 -15.55 0.45 2.99
C ASN A 62 -15.35 -0.61 4.08
N LEU A 63 -14.18 -0.64 4.71
CA LEU A 63 -13.83 -1.69 5.68
C LEU A 63 -14.81 -1.74 6.86
N ASP A 64 -15.41 -0.60 7.18
CA ASP A 64 -16.40 -0.42 8.25
C ASP A 64 -17.79 -0.96 7.88
N SER A 65 -18.05 -1.21 6.59
CA SER A 65 -19.32 -1.71 6.06
C SER A 65 -19.17 -3.16 5.63
N ALA A 66 -18.67 -4.02 6.52
CA ALA A 66 -18.46 -5.44 6.29
C ALA A 66 -19.79 -6.17 6.01
N GLY A 67 -20.31 -6.01 4.79
CA GLY A 67 -21.17 -6.98 4.14
C GLY A 67 -20.28 -8.10 3.64
N ALA A 68 -20.52 -9.29 4.18
CA ALA A 68 -19.85 -10.56 3.90
C ALA A 68 -20.17 -11.11 2.49
N GLU A 69 -20.16 -10.24 1.49
CA GLU A 69 -20.35 -10.62 0.10
C GLU A 69 -18.94 -10.91 -0.44
N GLY A 70 -18.58 -12.17 -0.62
CA GLY A 70 -17.27 -12.59 -1.16
C GLY A 70 -17.00 -12.17 -2.61
N TYR A 71 -17.57 -11.04 -3.05
CA TYR A 71 -17.49 -10.49 -4.40
C TYR A 71 -17.48 -8.94 -4.36
N LEU A 72 -16.94 -8.32 -5.40
CA LEU A 72 -17.03 -6.87 -5.63
C LEU A 72 -18.17 -6.58 -6.62
N SER A 73 -19.07 -5.67 -6.28
CA SER A 73 -20.07 -5.19 -7.22
C SER A 73 -19.43 -4.30 -8.31
N VAL A 74 -20.15 -4.08 -9.42
CA VAL A 74 -19.71 -3.13 -10.47
C VAL A 74 -19.48 -1.74 -9.87
N ALA A 75 -20.36 -1.29 -8.96
CA ALA A 75 -20.21 -0.01 -8.28
C ALA A 75 -18.92 0.06 -7.44
N ASN A 76 -18.55 -1.04 -6.75
CA ASN A 76 -17.28 -1.10 -6.03
C ASN A 76 -16.07 -1.03 -6.97
N MET A 77 -16.17 -1.70 -8.13
CA MET A 77 -15.12 -1.67 -9.15
C MET A 77 -14.94 -0.27 -9.72
N GLU A 78 -16.02 0.41 -10.07
CA GLU A 78 -15.99 1.79 -10.57
C GLU A 78 -15.44 2.76 -9.53
N GLU A 79 -15.85 2.63 -8.26
CA GLU A 79 -15.35 3.49 -7.21
C GLU A 79 -13.87 3.25 -6.89
N GLY A 80 -13.44 1.99 -6.85
CA GLY A 80 -12.03 1.64 -6.69
C GLY A 80 -11.17 2.18 -7.84
N ALA A 81 -11.64 2.04 -9.09
CA ALA A 81 -10.96 2.59 -10.27
C ALA A 81 -10.80 4.12 -10.16
N ARG A 82 -11.86 4.85 -9.81
CA ARG A 82 -11.81 6.30 -9.59
C ARG A 82 -10.77 6.70 -8.55
N ARG A 83 -10.62 5.93 -7.46
CA ARG A 83 -9.62 6.21 -6.42
C ARG A 83 -8.19 6.04 -6.93
N PHE A 84 -7.92 5.07 -7.80
CA PHE A 84 -6.61 5.01 -8.49
C PHE A 84 -6.39 6.20 -9.41
N GLU A 85 -7.41 6.61 -10.17
CA GLU A 85 -7.32 7.80 -11.03
C GLU A 85 -6.92 9.02 -10.21
N TRP A 86 -7.51 9.23 -9.02
CA TRP A 86 -7.14 10.34 -8.14
C TRP A 86 -5.64 10.33 -7.77
N VAL A 87 -5.09 9.16 -7.45
CA VAL A 87 -3.64 9.02 -7.16
C VAL A 87 -2.82 9.36 -8.40
N ARG A 88 -3.20 8.84 -9.57
CA ARG A 88 -2.48 9.10 -10.83
C ARG A 88 -2.54 10.57 -11.23
N GLU A 89 -3.65 11.24 -11.02
CA GLU A 89 -3.78 12.69 -11.23
C GLU A 89 -2.86 13.51 -10.30
N ALA A 90 -2.64 13.04 -9.06
CA ALA A 90 -1.85 13.78 -8.08
C ALA A 90 -0.34 13.59 -8.24
N VAL A 91 0.11 12.36 -8.54
CA VAL A 91 1.53 12.00 -8.50
C VAL A 91 2.01 11.24 -9.75
N GLY A 92 1.15 11.06 -10.75
CA GLY A 92 1.48 10.29 -11.95
C GLY A 92 1.98 8.89 -11.61
N ASN A 93 3.15 8.55 -12.14
CA ASN A 93 3.81 7.25 -11.95
C ASN A 93 4.85 7.26 -10.83
N ALA A 94 4.89 8.29 -9.97
CA ALA A 94 5.87 8.36 -8.89
C ALA A 94 5.59 7.39 -7.73
N LEU A 95 4.36 6.87 -7.63
CA LEU A 95 3.92 5.97 -6.57
C LEU A 95 3.26 4.71 -7.15
N GLU A 96 3.90 3.55 -6.98
CA GLU A 96 3.30 2.24 -7.24
C GLU A 96 2.21 1.96 -6.17
N VAL A 97 1.04 1.47 -6.59
CA VAL A 97 -0.07 1.20 -5.64
C VAL A 97 -0.46 -0.27 -5.72
N GLY A 98 -0.06 -1.02 -4.70
CA GLY A 98 -0.48 -2.40 -4.48
C GLY A 98 -1.92 -2.48 -3.96
N LEU A 99 -2.69 -3.41 -4.52
CA LEU A 99 -4.05 -3.70 -4.09
C LEU A 99 -4.07 -4.90 -3.15
N ASP A 100 -4.70 -4.74 -1.99
CA ASP A 100 -4.93 -5.81 -1.02
C ASP A 100 -6.42 -6.03 -0.80
N LEU A 101 -6.92 -7.22 -1.11
CA LEU A 101 -8.34 -7.53 -1.02
C LEU A 101 -8.73 -8.23 0.29
N HIS A 102 -7.76 -8.64 1.13
CA HIS A 102 -8.01 -9.37 2.39
C HIS A 102 -8.98 -10.56 2.25
N CYS A 103 -8.97 -11.22 1.09
CA CYS A 103 -9.80 -12.38 0.75
C CYS A 103 -9.21 -13.69 1.26
#